data_AF-A0A063BBN9-F1
#
_entry.id   AF-A0A063BBN9-F1
#
_cell.length_a   1.000
_cell.length_b   1.000
_cell.length_c   1.000
_cell.angle_alpha   90.00
_cell.angle_beta   90.00
_cell.angle_gamma   90.00
#
_symmetry.space_group_name_H-M   'P 1'
#
loop_
_entity.id
_entity.type
_entity.pdbx_description
1 polymer ?
#
loop_
_entity_poly.entity_id
_entity_poly.type
_entity_poly.pdbx_seq_one_letter_code
_entity_poly.pdbx_strand_id
1 'polypeptide(L)' 'MVAALAGSGEGGGREWHGTAASFDEPMGVAVDAGGNVYVLDLFNNAIRLIGIG' A
#
# COMPACT_ATOMS: atom_id res chain seq x y z
N MET A 1 10.97 11.37 -13.96
CA MET A 1 9.89 10.39 -14.21
C MET A 1 9.26 10.06 -12.87
N VAL A 2 7.94 9.96 -12.79
CA VAL A 2 7.21 9.49 -11.60
C VAL A 2 6.54 8.17 -11.98
N ALA A 3 6.60 7.19 -11.09
CA ALA A 3 5.96 5.88 -11.26
C ALA A 3 5.22 5.50 -9.99
N ALA A 4 4.15 4.70 -10.14
CA ALA A 4 3.44 4.13 -9.01
C ALA A 4 4.29 3.03 -8.37
N LEU A 5 4.39 3.06 -7.04
CA LEU A 5 5.04 2.00 -6.26
C LEU A 5 4.10 0.81 -6.04
N ALA A 6 2.84 1.08 -5.75
CA ALA A 6 1.77 0.10 -5.56
C ALA A 6 0.41 0.78 -5.81
N GLY A 7 -0.65 -0.01 -5.91
CA GLY A 7 -2.01 0.46 -6.18
C GLY A 7 -2.43 0.14 -7.61
N SER A 8 -3.60 -0.49 -7.75
CA SER A 8 -4.22 -0.78 -9.05
C SER A 8 -5.08 0.37 -9.59
N GLY A 9 -5.43 1.35 -8.74
CA GLY A 9 -6.42 2.39 -9.06
C GLY A 9 -7.88 1.92 -9.01
N GLU A 10 -8.11 0.63 -8.79
CA GLU A 10 -9.43 0.06 -8.50
C GLU A 10 -9.69 0.03 -7.00
N GLY A 11 -10.89 0.43 -6.58
CA GLY A 11 -11.31 0.36 -5.18
C GLY A 11 -11.59 -1.08 -4.75
N GLY A 12 -11.09 -1.44 -3.57
CA GLY A 12 -11.42 -2.70 -2.89
C GLY A 12 -10.20 -3.59 -2.67
N GLY A 13 -10.07 -4.13 -1.46
CA GLY A 13 -8.97 -5.02 -1.08
C GLY A 13 -9.22 -6.46 -1.48
N ARG A 14 -8.67 -6.93 -2.60
CA ARG A 14 -8.75 -8.35 -2.97
C ARG A 14 -7.41 -9.00 -3.24
N GLU A 15 -6.39 -8.22 -3.59
CA GLU A 15 -5.04 -8.71 -3.88
C GLU A 15 -4.08 -8.13 -2.85
N TRP A 16 -3.44 -9.03 -2.07
CA TRP A 16 -2.87 -8.68 -0.76
C TRP A 16 -1.34 -8.61 -0.71
N HIS A 17 -0.66 -8.71 -1.86
CA HIS A 17 0.79 -8.93 -1.88
C HIS A 17 1.53 -8.03 -2.88
N GLY A 18 2.51 -7.29 -2.36
CA GLY A 18 3.49 -6.54 -3.16
C GLY A 18 2.91 -5.33 -3.91
N THR A 19 3.50 -5.02 -5.06
CA THR A 19 3.12 -3.88 -5.91
C THR A 19 1.72 -4.02 -6.53
N ALA A 20 1.15 -5.23 -6.52
CA ALA A 20 -0.22 -5.51 -6.95
C ALA A 20 -1.27 -5.19 -5.87
N ALA A 21 -0.87 -4.68 -4.70
CA ALA A 21 -1.81 -4.32 -3.65
C ALA A 21 -2.84 -3.29 -4.13
N SER A 22 -4.12 -3.56 -3.89
CA SER A 22 -5.17 -2.55 -3.93
C SER A 22 -5.43 -2.03 -2.51
N PHE A 23 -5.84 -0.76 -2.42
CA PHE A 23 -6.16 -0.09 -1.15
C PHE A 23 -7.63 0.30 -1.14
N ASP A 24 -8.21 0.42 0.05
CA ASP A 24 -9.57 0.88 0.27
C ASP A 24 -9.60 1.99 1.33
N GLU A 25 -9.72 3.23 0.85
CA GLU A 25 -9.58 4.47 1.62
C GLU A 25 -8.26 4.56 2.42
N PRO A 26 -7.08 4.62 1.74
CA PRO A 26 -5.82 4.78 2.43
C PRO A 26 -5.70 6.18 3.06
N MET A 27 -5.41 6.23 4.37
CA MET A 27 -5.46 7.47 5.17
C MET A 27 -4.09 7.98 5.64
N GLY A 28 -3.05 7.17 5.54
CA GLY A 28 -1.72 7.57 6.01
C GLY A 28 -0.62 6.71 5.44
N VAL A 29 0.58 7.27 5.39
CA VAL A 29 1.80 6.61 4.94
C VAL A 29 2.97 6.90 5.88
N ALA A 30 3.78 5.89 6.17
CA ALA A 30 5.04 6.01 6.90
C ALA A 30 6.13 5.17 6.21
N VAL A 31 7.39 5.54 6.39
CA VAL A 31 8.54 4.85 5.80
C VAL A 31 9.56 4.56 6.89
N ASP A 32 10.07 3.32 6.96
CA ASP A 32 11.13 2.95 7.90
C ASP A 32 12.55 3.21 7.35
N ALA A 33 13.57 2.94 8.16
CA ALA A 33 14.97 3.13 7.75
C ALA A 33 15.46 2.13 6.69
N GLY A 34 14.77 0.99 6.52
CA GLY A 34 14.98 0.05 5.42
C GLY A 34 14.26 0.48 4.14
N GLY A 35 13.48 1.56 4.22
CA GLY A 35 12.69 2.12 3.13
C GLY A 35 11.37 1.40 2.87
N ASN A 36 10.98 0.45 3.73
CA ASN A 36 9.66 -0.18 3.63
C ASN A 36 8.56 0.87 3.83
N VAL A 37 7.50 0.76 3.04
CA VAL A 37 6.36 1.70 3.10
C VAL A 37 5.18 1.04 3.80
N TYR A 38 4.66 1.73 4.81
CA TYR A 38 3.50 1.32 5.58
C TYR A 38 2.30 2.20 5.22
N VAL A 39 1.17 1.60 4.86
CA VAL A 39 -0.05 2.33 4.47
C VAL A 39 -1.19 1.95 5.41
N LEU A 40 -1.85 2.94 6.00
CA LEU A 40 -3.08 2.74 6.77
C LEU A 40 -4.25 2.59 5.80
N ASP A 41 -4.78 1.38 5.67
CA ASP A 41 -5.82 0.99 4.73
C ASP A 41 -7.15 0.83 5.48
N LEU A 42 -7.89 1.95 5.58
CA LEU A 42 -8.93 2.15 6.60
C LEU A 42 -10.07 1.13 6.48
N PHE A 43 -10.67 0.99 5.30
CA PHE A 43 -11.84 0.12 5.13
C PHE A 43 -11.49 -1.36 5.09
N ASN A 44 -10.23 -1.68 4.80
CA ASN A 44 -9.74 -3.04 4.96
C ASN A 44 -9.30 -3.36 6.40
N ASN A 45 -9.39 -2.41 7.35
CA ASN A 45 -8.95 -2.57 8.74
C ASN A 45 -7.51 -3.09 8.87
N ALA A 46 -6.60 -2.61 8.02
CA ALA A 46 -5.25 -3.14 7.90
C ALA A 46 -4.18 -2.05 7.85
N ILE A 47 -2.97 -2.40 8.29
CA ILE A 47 -1.75 -1.69 7.91
C ILE A 47 -1.05 -2.54 6.85
N ARG A 48 -0.84 -1.97 5.66
CA ARG A 48 -0.17 -2.62 4.54
C ARG A 48 1.32 -2.36 4.61
N LEU A 49 2.12 -3.39 4.34
CA LEU A 49 3.55 -3.31 4.16
C LEU A 49 3.88 -3.49 2.68
N ILE A 50 4.54 -2.50 2.09
CA ILE A 50 5.15 -2.59 0.77
C ILE A 50 6.66 -2.68 1.02
N GLY A 51 7.18 -3.90 0.91
CA GLY A 51 8.62 -4.13 0.97
C GLY A 51 9.27 -3.66 -0.32
N ILE A 52 10.32 -2.86 -0.18
CA ILE A 52 11.26 -2.61 -1.28
C ILE A 52 12.44 -3.54 -1.08
N GLY A 53 12.43 -4.66 -1.81
CA GLY A 53 13.57 -5.57 -1.93
C GLY A 53 14.64 -5.03 -2.87
#